data_AF-A0A9E3UTR0-F1
#
_entry.id   AF-A0A9E3UTR0-F1
#
_cell.length_a   1.000
_cell.length_b   1.000
_cell.length_c   1.000
_cell.angle_alpha   90.00
_cell.angle_beta   90.00
_cell.angle_gamma   90.00
#
_symmetry.space_group_name_H-M   'P 1'
#
loop_
_entity.id
_entity.type
_entity.pdbx_description
1 polymer ?
#
loop_
_entity_poly.entity_id
_entity_poly.type
_entity_poly.pdbx_seq_one_letter_code
_entity_poly.pdbx_strand_id
1 'polypeptide(L)'
;MDFNFRERVSVFAGVHPHPIAVQTLPEVFACIQSDPGMKEQTQALRCILAAQGKDAFDRAKCRLPAVTFGGIFRHRAKAKAALVDYSGLGPLDIDKGLMDPAATRVALMRLPWIVLAYVSPSGRGVKAVARYASTDPLLHDVYTLHACRLIRESLGDCIDKAQHDYSRLSFLAGDSEAWFRPDGARLMVPDDLLQPLKPERTNVCHRRRHSGITGQDSPLPAWQADLRQHVAERVLGEIEWVDAVTGYFICPGADKHTHADKDDDCRVVLSGVPSVSCFHTSCAAEIAETNRELRSRIGTEEKRGYAIALRNGGAE
;
A
#
# COMPACT_ATOMS: atom_id res chain seq x y z
N MET A 1 -13.25 21.49 17.73
CA MET A 1 -13.47 20.25 16.98
C MET A 1 -12.41 20.22 15.91
N ASP A 2 -11.32 19.48 16.13
CA ASP A 2 -10.22 19.41 15.19
C ASP A 2 -10.64 18.51 14.03
N PHE A 3 -11.17 19.11 12.97
CA PHE A 3 -11.29 18.42 11.70
C PHE A 3 -9.87 18.00 11.29
N ASN A 4 -9.58 16.70 11.40
CA ASN A 4 -8.29 16.14 11.04
C ASN A 4 -8.04 16.41 9.55
N PHE A 5 -7.26 17.45 9.24
CA PHE A 5 -6.86 17.83 7.86
C PHE A 5 -6.06 16.74 7.12
N ARG A 6 -5.89 15.54 7.70
CA ARG A 6 -5.04 14.45 7.19
C ARG A 6 -5.77 13.45 6.29
N GLU A 7 -7.09 13.39 6.30
CA GLU A 7 -7.85 12.42 5.48
C GLU A 7 -8.11 12.95 4.08
N ARG A 8 -7.03 13.21 3.35
CA ARG A 8 -7.05 13.73 1.98
C ARG A 8 -6.64 12.67 0.99
N VAL A 9 -7.27 12.68 -0.18
CA VAL A 9 -7.08 11.69 -1.24
C VAL A 9 -6.93 12.39 -2.58
N SER A 10 -6.09 11.82 -3.44
CA SER A 10 -6.03 12.24 -4.84
C SER A 10 -7.30 11.82 -5.59
N VAL A 11 -7.84 12.74 -6.38
CA VAL A 11 -9.00 12.55 -7.26
C VAL A 11 -8.55 12.53 -8.72
N PHE A 12 -9.11 11.63 -9.51
CA PHE A 12 -8.77 11.38 -10.91
C PHE A 12 -10.02 11.45 -11.78
N ALA A 13 -9.87 12.01 -12.98
CA ALA A 13 -10.87 11.87 -14.04
C ALA A 13 -10.69 10.50 -14.72
N GLY A 14 -11.44 9.48 -14.27
CA GLY A 14 -11.29 8.12 -14.80
C GLY A 14 -9.93 7.52 -14.46
N VAL A 15 -9.28 6.94 -15.46
CA VAL A 15 -7.97 6.28 -15.36
C VAL A 15 -6.79 7.18 -15.75
N HIS A 16 -7.00 8.51 -15.73
CA HIS A 16 -5.96 9.47 -16.08
C HIS A 16 -4.69 9.31 -15.21
N PRO A 17 -3.47 9.45 -15.77
CA PRO A 17 -2.23 9.19 -15.02
C PRO A 17 -1.95 10.22 -13.92
N HIS A 18 -2.50 11.43 -14.00
CA HIS A 18 -2.29 12.49 -13.01
C HIS A 18 -3.59 12.81 -12.29
N PRO A 19 -3.53 13.07 -10.97
CA PRO A 19 -4.70 13.55 -10.24
C PRO A 19 -5.10 14.93 -10.75
N ILE A 20 -6.40 15.19 -10.75
CA ILE A 20 -6.98 16.48 -11.14
C ILE A 20 -7.28 17.36 -9.93
N ALA A 21 -7.35 16.77 -8.73
CA ALA A 21 -7.62 17.46 -7.49
C ALA A 21 -7.15 16.64 -6.29
N VAL A 22 -7.13 17.29 -5.13
CA VAL A 22 -7.06 16.64 -3.82
C VAL A 22 -8.33 17.01 -3.06
N GLN A 23 -8.99 16.03 -2.47
CA GLN A 23 -10.20 16.23 -1.68
C GLN A 23 -10.08 15.58 -0.32
N THR A 24 -10.78 16.13 0.66
CA THR A 24 -11.01 15.52 1.97
C THR A 24 -12.05 14.40 1.87
N LEU A 25 -12.03 13.46 2.82
CA LEU A 25 -13.02 12.39 2.87
C LEU A 25 -14.50 12.89 2.95
N PRO A 26 -14.83 13.97 3.70
CA PRO A 26 -16.17 14.58 3.65
C PRO A 26 -16.58 15.10 2.26
N GLU A 27 -15.66 15.68 1.49
CA GLU A 27 -15.95 16.15 0.12
C GLU A 27 -16.20 14.97 -0.83
N VAL A 28 -15.40 13.91 -0.71
CA VAL A 28 -15.62 12.65 -1.46
C VAL A 28 -16.98 12.06 -1.10
N PHE A 29 -17.35 12.05 0.19
CA PHE A 29 -18.66 11.61 0.64
C PHE A 29 -19.80 12.45 0.05
N ALA A 30 -19.68 13.79 0.07
CA ALA A 30 -20.70 14.67 -0.52
C ALA A 30 -20.89 14.41 -2.02
N CYS A 31 -19.80 14.12 -2.75
CA CYS A 31 -19.85 13.71 -4.15
C CYS A 31 -20.62 12.40 -4.33
N ILE A 32 -20.33 11.38 -3.53
CA ILE A 32 -21.04 10.08 -3.56
C ILE A 32 -22.54 10.25 -3.25
N GLN A 33 -22.87 11.03 -2.21
CA GLN A 33 -24.24 11.10 -1.68
C GLN A 33 -25.17 11.99 -2.51
N SER A 34 -24.66 13.13 -2.96
CA SER A 34 -25.51 14.25 -3.36
C SER A 34 -25.21 14.81 -4.75
N ASP A 35 -24.08 14.48 -5.37
CA ASP A 35 -23.75 14.97 -6.72
C ASP A 35 -24.71 14.40 -7.79
N PRO A 36 -25.46 15.24 -8.53
CA PRO A 36 -26.40 14.78 -9.55
C PRO A 36 -25.70 14.04 -10.70
N GLY A 37 -24.55 14.53 -11.14
CA GLY A 37 -23.78 13.92 -12.23
C GLY A 37 -23.31 12.51 -11.87
N MET A 38 -22.85 12.31 -10.65
CA MET A 38 -22.43 11.01 -10.12
C MET A 38 -23.61 10.01 -10.07
N LYS A 39 -24.80 10.48 -9.66
CA LYS A 39 -26.04 9.67 -9.68
C LYS A 39 -26.44 9.26 -11.10
N GLU A 40 -26.44 10.21 -12.03
CA GLU A 40 -26.76 9.96 -13.44
C GLU A 40 -25.77 8.98 -14.09
N GLN A 41 -24.47 9.20 -13.91
CA GLN A 41 -23.42 8.32 -14.42
C GLN A 41 -23.54 6.90 -13.86
N THR A 42 -23.84 6.77 -12.57
CA THR A 42 -24.03 5.47 -11.92
C THR A 42 -25.26 4.74 -12.45
N GLN A 43 -26.38 5.44 -12.62
CA GLN A 43 -27.59 4.86 -13.19
C GLN A 43 -27.37 4.42 -14.65
N ALA A 44 -26.70 5.25 -15.46
CA ALA A 44 -26.35 4.91 -16.84
C ALA A 44 -25.49 3.64 -16.90
N LEU A 45 -24.50 3.49 -16.01
CA LEU A 45 -23.69 2.28 -15.94
C LEU A 45 -24.48 1.03 -15.56
N ARG A 46 -25.43 1.14 -14.64
CA ARG A 46 -26.31 0.02 -14.29
C ARG A 46 -27.19 -0.39 -15.47
N CYS A 47 -27.69 0.57 -16.24
CA CYS A 47 -28.39 0.30 -17.50
C CYS A 47 -27.48 -0.41 -18.53
N ILE A 48 -26.23 0.04 -18.68
CA ILE A 48 -25.23 -0.62 -19.56
C ILE A 48 -24.97 -2.05 -19.09
N LEU A 49 -24.80 -2.27 -17.78
CA LEU A 49 -24.57 -3.61 -17.24
C LEU A 49 -25.75 -4.55 -17.52
N ALA A 50 -26.98 -4.07 -17.35
CA ALA A 50 -28.18 -4.84 -17.61
C ALA A 50 -28.40 -5.15 -19.10
N ALA A 51 -28.11 -4.20 -19.98
CA ALA A 51 -28.39 -4.32 -21.42
C ALA A 51 -27.24 -4.96 -22.22
N GLN A 52 -25.98 -4.72 -21.84
CA GLN A 52 -24.78 -5.05 -22.63
C GLN A 52 -23.78 -5.91 -21.85
N GLY A 53 -24.03 -6.22 -20.58
CA GLY A 53 -23.21 -7.10 -19.79
C GLY A 53 -21.91 -6.49 -19.25
N LYS A 54 -21.10 -7.36 -18.65
CA LYS A 54 -19.95 -6.98 -17.81
C LYS A 54 -18.85 -6.23 -18.58
N ASP A 55 -18.54 -6.66 -19.80
CA ASP A 55 -17.42 -6.07 -20.55
C ASP A 55 -17.70 -4.63 -20.99
N ALA A 56 -18.93 -4.36 -21.43
CA ALA A 56 -19.37 -3.00 -21.75
C ALA A 56 -19.37 -2.12 -20.50
N PHE A 57 -19.87 -2.65 -19.38
CA PHE A 57 -19.83 -1.97 -18.08
C PHE A 57 -18.40 -1.64 -17.65
N ASP A 58 -17.47 -2.58 -17.72
CA ASP A 58 -16.09 -2.36 -17.27
C ASP A 58 -15.37 -1.31 -18.11
N ARG A 59 -15.59 -1.28 -19.44
CA ARG A 59 -15.08 -0.21 -20.31
C ARG A 59 -15.66 1.15 -19.96
N ALA A 60 -16.98 1.21 -19.71
CA ALA A 60 -17.66 2.46 -19.41
C ALA A 60 -17.29 2.99 -18.00
N LYS A 61 -17.13 2.10 -17.01
CA LYS A 61 -16.75 2.43 -15.62
C LYS A 61 -15.43 3.18 -15.53
N CYS A 62 -14.49 2.93 -16.44
CA CYS A 62 -13.20 3.63 -16.49
C CYS A 62 -13.30 5.16 -16.69
N ARG A 63 -14.49 5.68 -17.02
CA ARG A 63 -14.76 7.12 -17.15
C ARG A 63 -15.28 7.77 -15.87
N LEU A 64 -15.66 6.98 -14.86
CA LEU A 64 -16.11 7.54 -13.58
C LEU A 64 -14.96 8.25 -12.87
N PRO A 65 -15.25 9.33 -12.12
CA PRO A 65 -14.30 9.84 -11.16
C PRO A 65 -13.79 8.73 -10.23
N ALA A 66 -12.50 8.75 -9.94
CA ALA A 66 -11.86 7.77 -9.08
C ALA A 66 -10.98 8.46 -8.04
N VAL A 67 -10.77 7.79 -6.91
CA VAL A 67 -9.87 8.27 -5.86
C VAL A 67 -8.86 7.20 -5.48
N THR A 68 -7.73 7.61 -4.92
CA THR A 68 -6.80 6.70 -4.22
C THR A 68 -6.95 6.92 -2.73
N PHE A 69 -7.72 6.06 -2.06
CA PHE A 69 -7.98 6.24 -0.63
C PHE A 69 -6.71 6.24 0.21
N GLY A 70 -5.64 5.53 -0.20
CA GLY A 70 -4.39 5.49 0.53
C GLY A 70 -3.63 6.82 0.63
N GLY A 71 -4.01 7.87 -0.12
CA GLY A 71 -3.42 9.19 0.09
C GLY A 71 -3.34 10.09 -1.14
N ILE A 72 -2.41 11.04 -1.06
CA ILE A 72 -2.08 12.00 -2.10
C ILE A 72 -0.90 11.47 -2.90
N PHE A 73 -1.01 11.48 -4.22
CA PHE A 73 0.01 10.99 -5.14
C PHE A 73 0.36 12.06 -6.18
N ARG A 74 1.60 12.11 -6.66
CA ARG A 74 1.99 12.98 -7.79
C ARG A 74 1.43 12.47 -9.12
N HIS A 75 1.43 11.15 -9.30
CA HIS A 75 0.91 10.46 -10.48
C HIS A 75 0.69 8.97 -10.19
N ARG A 76 -0.07 8.31 -11.07
CA ARG A 76 -0.41 6.88 -10.99
C ARG A 76 0.70 5.95 -11.50
N ALA A 77 1.54 6.39 -12.42
CA ALA A 77 2.67 5.56 -12.87
C ALA A 77 3.62 5.34 -11.69
N LYS A 78 4.02 4.10 -11.37
CA LYS A 78 4.88 3.81 -10.20
C LYS A 78 4.33 4.38 -8.87
N ALA A 79 3.02 4.24 -8.63
CA ALA A 79 2.31 5.02 -7.63
C ALA A 79 2.83 4.90 -6.18
N LYS A 80 3.46 3.79 -5.78
CA LYS A 80 4.07 3.70 -4.43
C LYS A 80 5.21 4.71 -4.23
N ALA A 81 6.06 4.93 -5.25
CA ALA A 81 7.12 5.94 -5.22
C ALA A 81 6.58 7.37 -5.41
N ALA A 82 5.39 7.51 -5.98
CA ALA A 82 4.74 8.80 -6.20
C ALA A 82 3.91 9.29 -5.00
N LEU A 83 3.88 8.54 -3.90
CA LEU A 83 3.15 8.89 -2.68
C LEU A 83 3.74 10.18 -2.08
N VAL A 84 2.89 11.17 -1.86
CA VAL A 84 3.23 12.45 -1.24
C VAL A 84 2.84 12.46 0.24
N ASP A 85 1.64 11.97 0.54
CA ASP A 85 1.09 11.97 1.89
C ASP A 85 0.16 10.77 2.04
N TYR A 86 0.40 9.92 3.05
CA TYR A 86 -0.39 8.72 3.31
C TYR A 86 -1.56 9.05 4.23
N SER A 87 -2.77 8.69 3.82
CA SER A 87 -3.99 9.08 4.53
C SER A 87 -4.29 8.23 5.77
N GLY A 88 -3.71 7.04 5.89
CA GLY A 88 -4.15 6.04 6.88
C GLY A 88 -5.52 5.42 6.58
N LEU A 89 -6.04 5.57 5.35
CA LEU A 89 -7.33 4.99 4.93
C LEU A 89 -7.14 3.74 4.08
N GLY A 90 -7.91 2.71 4.42
CA GLY A 90 -7.93 1.43 3.74
C GLY A 90 -9.20 1.19 2.94
N PRO A 91 -9.16 1.18 1.59
CA PRO A 91 -10.31 0.82 0.79
C PRO A 91 -10.63 -0.68 0.90
N LEU A 92 -11.92 -1.01 0.90
CA LEU A 92 -12.45 -2.37 0.97
C LEU A 92 -13.57 -2.53 -0.06
N ASP A 93 -13.42 -3.41 -1.05
CA ASP A 93 -14.51 -3.94 -1.88
C ASP A 93 -15.09 -5.17 -1.19
N ILE A 94 -16.38 -5.09 -0.93
CA ILE A 94 -17.20 -6.22 -0.48
C ILE A 94 -18.17 -6.52 -1.63
N ASP A 95 -17.84 -7.49 -2.47
CA ASP A 95 -18.63 -7.84 -3.67
C ASP A 95 -18.96 -9.33 -3.78
N LYS A 96 -18.21 -10.20 -3.11
CA LYS A 96 -18.33 -11.65 -3.25
C LYS A 96 -19.63 -12.15 -2.63
N GLY A 97 -20.49 -12.70 -3.48
CA GLY A 97 -21.68 -13.43 -3.06
C GLY A 97 -22.72 -12.60 -2.30
N LEU A 98 -22.69 -11.26 -2.42
CA LEU A 98 -23.66 -10.42 -1.74
C LEU A 98 -25.05 -10.56 -2.36
N MET A 99 -26.04 -10.93 -1.54
CA MET A 99 -27.45 -10.92 -1.93
C MET A 99 -28.07 -9.52 -1.76
N ASP A 100 -27.69 -8.81 -0.70
CA ASP A 100 -28.21 -7.48 -0.38
C ASP A 100 -27.06 -6.53 0.02
N PRO A 101 -26.57 -5.72 -0.93
CA PRO A 101 -25.55 -4.70 -0.65
C PRO A 101 -26.02 -3.62 0.34
N ALA A 102 -27.30 -3.28 0.39
CA ALA A 102 -27.81 -2.27 1.32
C ALA A 102 -27.76 -2.79 2.76
N ALA A 103 -28.19 -4.03 3.00
CA ALA A 103 -28.06 -4.67 4.31
C ALA A 103 -26.59 -4.86 4.72
N THR A 104 -25.73 -5.22 3.76
CA THR A 104 -24.28 -5.35 4.00
C THR A 104 -23.66 -4.01 4.40
N ARG A 105 -24.03 -2.91 3.74
CA ARG A 105 -23.61 -1.56 4.15
C ARG A 105 -24.03 -1.26 5.59
N VAL A 106 -25.28 -1.54 5.95
CA VAL A 106 -25.77 -1.34 7.33
C VAL A 106 -25.00 -2.17 8.36
N ALA A 107 -24.60 -3.40 8.02
CA ALA A 107 -23.75 -4.21 8.88
C ALA A 107 -22.35 -3.60 9.06
N LEU A 108 -21.73 -3.14 7.97
CA LEU A 108 -20.42 -2.47 7.99
C LEU A 108 -20.42 -1.18 8.82
N MET A 109 -21.52 -0.43 8.81
CA MET A 109 -21.69 0.79 9.62
C MET A 109 -21.57 0.52 11.14
N ARG A 110 -21.77 -0.73 11.59
CA ARG A 110 -21.63 -1.10 13.01
C ARG A 110 -20.17 -1.27 13.43
N LEU A 111 -19.26 -1.47 12.47
CA LEU A 111 -17.83 -1.59 12.77
C LEU A 111 -17.27 -0.20 13.09
N PRO A 112 -16.66 0.01 14.28
CA PRO A 112 -16.35 1.34 14.76
C PRO A 112 -15.29 2.09 13.93
N TRP A 113 -14.49 1.34 13.17
CA TRP A 113 -13.38 1.79 12.34
C TRP A 113 -13.71 1.90 10.85
N ILE A 114 -14.93 1.56 10.43
CA ILE A 114 -15.44 1.90 9.11
C ILE A 114 -15.97 3.33 9.16
N VAL A 115 -15.45 4.18 8.27
CA VAL A 115 -15.74 5.62 8.25
C VAL A 115 -16.54 6.06 7.04
N LEU A 116 -16.53 5.29 5.96
CA LEU A 116 -17.34 5.53 4.75
C LEU A 116 -17.83 4.19 4.22
N ALA A 117 -19.10 4.11 3.83
CA ALA A 117 -19.65 2.95 3.14
C ALA A 117 -20.75 3.35 2.15
N TYR A 118 -20.72 2.79 0.94
CA TYR A 118 -21.68 3.07 -0.12
C TYR A 118 -21.79 1.91 -1.11
N VAL A 119 -22.91 1.81 -1.81
CA VAL A 119 -23.13 0.80 -2.84
C VAL A 119 -22.27 1.09 -4.06
N SER A 120 -21.54 0.07 -4.53
CA SER A 120 -20.61 0.14 -5.65
C SER A 120 -21.29 0.56 -6.98
N PRO A 121 -20.51 0.98 -8.00
CA PRO A 121 -21.08 1.40 -9.30
C PRO A 121 -22.00 0.35 -9.93
N SER A 122 -21.67 -0.94 -9.79
CA SER A 122 -22.47 -2.03 -10.35
C SER A 122 -23.80 -2.27 -9.63
N GLY A 123 -23.98 -1.74 -8.42
CA GLY A 123 -25.12 -2.04 -7.56
C GLY A 123 -25.05 -3.41 -6.86
N ARG A 124 -24.04 -4.24 -7.12
CA ARG A 124 -23.93 -5.62 -6.61
C ARG A 124 -22.98 -5.79 -5.42
N GLY A 125 -22.17 -4.78 -5.14
CA GLY A 125 -21.19 -4.77 -4.04
C GLY A 125 -21.30 -3.51 -3.20
N VAL A 126 -20.60 -3.49 -2.07
CA VAL A 126 -20.40 -2.33 -1.20
C VAL A 126 -18.93 -1.94 -1.22
N LYS A 127 -18.66 -0.65 -1.35
CA LYS A 127 -17.34 -0.07 -1.10
C LYS A 127 -17.34 0.51 0.29
N ALA A 128 -16.34 0.15 1.09
CA ALA A 128 -16.14 0.70 2.42
C ALA A 128 -14.72 1.23 2.59
N VAL A 129 -14.52 2.10 3.56
CA VAL A 129 -13.22 2.65 3.91
C VAL A 129 -12.99 2.48 5.41
N ALA A 130 -11.90 1.82 5.74
CA ALA A 130 -11.41 1.65 7.11
C ALA A 130 -10.44 2.79 7.46
N ARG A 131 -10.50 3.28 8.70
CA ARG A 131 -9.52 4.22 9.26
C ARG A 131 -8.50 3.46 10.11
N TYR A 132 -7.23 3.51 9.72
CA TYR A 132 -6.16 2.81 10.43
C TYR A 132 -5.55 3.68 11.53
N ALA A 133 -5.03 3.05 12.58
CA ALA A 133 -4.30 3.75 13.64
C ALA A 133 -2.92 4.24 13.19
N SER A 134 -2.29 3.50 12.26
CA SER A 134 -1.00 3.86 11.70
C SER A 134 -1.13 4.71 10.45
N THR A 135 -0.27 5.73 10.35
CA THR A 135 -0.03 6.50 9.12
C THR A 135 1.30 6.10 8.44
N ASP A 136 1.82 4.92 8.76
CA ASP A 136 2.96 4.33 8.05
C ASP A 136 2.45 3.48 6.87
N PRO A 137 2.73 3.86 5.61
CA PRO A 137 2.31 3.08 4.44
C PRO A 137 2.87 1.65 4.43
N LEU A 138 3.98 1.36 5.12
CA LEU A 138 4.55 0.02 5.21
C LEU A 138 3.69 -0.94 6.04
N LEU A 139 2.84 -0.40 6.91
CA LEU A 139 1.92 -1.20 7.70
C LEU A 139 0.56 -1.39 7.00
N HIS A 140 0.30 -0.73 5.87
CA HIS A 140 -0.99 -0.76 5.19
C HIS A 140 -1.51 -2.19 5.00
N ASP A 141 -0.70 -3.06 4.42
CA ASP A 141 -1.06 -4.46 4.13
C ASP A 141 -1.50 -5.20 5.39
N VAL A 142 -0.80 -5.01 6.52
CA VAL A 142 -1.13 -5.66 7.80
C VAL A 142 -2.49 -5.18 8.31
N TYR A 143 -2.74 -3.87 8.25
CA TYR A 143 -4.03 -3.29 8.64
C TYR A 143 -5.16 -3.75 7.71
N THR A 144 -4.93 -3.81 6.39
CA THR A 144 -5.92 -4.31 5.42
C THR A 144 -6.25 -5.77 5.69
N LEU A 145 -5.25 -6.62 5.90
CA LEU A 145 -5.45 -8.03 6.20
C LEU A 145 -6.22 -8.24 7.50
N HIS A 146 -5.90 -7.45 8.54
CA HIS A 146 -6.61 -7.49 9.81
C HIS A 146 -8.07 -7.04 9.64
N ALA A 147 -8.32 -5.94 8.92
CA ALA A 147 -9.67 -5.46 8.61
C ALA A 147 -10.50 -6.51 7.85
N CYS A 148 -9.93 -7.11 6.81
CA CYS A 148 -10.59 -8.17 6.05
C CYS A 148 -10.92 -9.39 6.93
N ARG A 149 -10.02 -9.78 7.83
CA ARG A 149 -10.26 -10.88 8.79
C ARG A 149 -11.45 -10.57 9.69
N LEU A 150 -11.48 -9.39 10.32
CA LEU A 150 -12.57 -8.99 11.22
C LEU A 150 -13.93 -8.92 10.50
N ILE A 151 -13.93 -8.45 9.24
CA ILE A 151 -15.15 -8.46 8.41
C ILE A 151 -15.57 -9.89 8.12
N ARG A 152 -14.65 -10.79 7.77
CA ARG A 152 -15.02 -12.20 7.53
C ARG A 152 -15.60 -12.89 8.77
N GLU A 153 -15.03 -12.61 9.94
CA GLU A 153 -15.54 -13.12 11.22
C GLU A 153 -16.95 -12.58 11.54
N SER A 154 -17.27 -11.36 11.09
CA SER A 154 -18.53 -10.68 11.42
C SER A 154 -19.64 -10.85 10.36
N LEU A 155 -19.29 -10.93 9.06
CA LEU A 155 -20.19 -10.90 7.92
C LEU A 155 -20.05 -12.12 6.98
N GLY A 156 -19.12 -13.04 7.25
CA GLY A 156 -18.82 -14.18 6.37
C GLY A 156 -17.85 -13.85 5.24
N ASP A 157 -17.62 -14.81 4.33
CA ASP A 157 -16.63 -14.67 3.26
C ASP A 157 -17.12 -13.81 2.07
N CYS A 158 -17.32 -12.52 2.34
CA CYS A 158 -17.80 -11.52 1.39
C CYS A 158 -16.68 -10.71 0.72
N ILE A 159 -15.42 -11.02 1.01
CA ILE A 159 -14.23 -10.37 0.44
C ILE A 159 -13.38 -11.43 -0.27
N ASP A 160 -13.32 -11.36 -1.60
CA ASP A 160 -12.57 -12.33 -2.41
C ASP A 160 -11.06 -12.22 -2.21
N LYS A 161 -10.51 -11.00 -2.26
CA LYS A 161 -9.07 -10.73 -2.11
C LYS A 161 -8.84 -9.46 -1.30
N ALA A 162 -7.82 -9.48 -0.44
CA ALA A 162 -7.45 -8.30 0.33
C ALA A 162 -6.94 -7.19 -0.59
N GLN A 163 -7.50 -5.98 -0.47
CA GLN A 163 -7.13 -4.80 -1.28
C GLN A 163 -5.98 -4.02 -0.65
N HIS A 164 -4.80 -4.64 -0.60
CA HIS A 164 -3.62 -4.11 0.09
C HIS A 164 -2.81 -3.07 -0.72
N ASP A 165 -3.18 -2.82 -1.98
CA ASP A 165 -2.54 -1.76 -2.75
C ASP A 165 -3.16 -0.39 -2.43
N TYR A 166 -2.53 0.34 -1.51
CA TYR A 166 -2.93 1.69 -1.11
C TYR A 166 -2.91 2.71 -2.26
N SER A 167 -2.27 2.41 -3.38
CA SER A 167 -2.21 3.26 -4.55
C SER A 167 -3.30 3.00 -5.60
N ARG A 168 -4.16 2.01 -5.34
CA ARG A 168 -5.18 1.56 -6.29
C ARG A 168 -6.31 2.58 -6.42
N LEU A 169 -6.73 2.80 -7.67
CA LEU A 169 -7.93 3.59 -7.98
C LEU A 169 -9.19 2.87 -7.46
N SER A 170 -10.03 3.62 -6.77
CA SER A 170 -11.40 3.26 -6.44
C SER A 170 -12.34 4.20 -7.18
N PHE A 171 -13.06 3.67 -8.18
CA PHE A 171 -14.12 4.40 -8.86
C PHE A 171 -15.27 4.71 -7.89
N LEU A 172 -15.71 5.97 -7.88
CA LEU A 172 -16.83 6.44 -7.08
C LEU A 172 -18.16 6.00 -7.69
N ALA A 173 -19.24 6.09 -6.92
CA ALA A 173 -20.60 5.82 -7.37
C ALA A 173 -21.56 6.78 -6.68
N GLY A 174 -22.71 7.02 -7.30
CA GLY A 174 -23.81 7.76 -6.72
C GLY A 174 -24.64 6.84 -5.84
N ASP A 175 -24.76 7.18 -4.56
CA ASP A 175 -25.56 6.47 -3.57
C ASP A 175 -26.12 7.47 -2.55
N SER A 176 -27.40 7.81 -2.66
CA SER A 176 -28.05 8.76 -1.72
C SER A 176 -28.07 8.24 -0.28
N GLU A 177 -27.97 6.93 -0.11
CA GLU A 177 -27.92 6.25 1.19
C GLU A 177 -26.48 5.94 1.62
N ALA A 178 -25.48 6.54 0.95
CA ALA A 178 -24.10 6.49 1.40
C ALA A 178 -24.01 7.00 2.84
N TRP A 179 -23.10 6.40 3.61
CA TRP A 179 -22.94 6.70 5.01
C TRP A 179 -21.50 7.08 5.33
N PHE A 180 -21.35 8.10 6.18
CA PHE A 180 -20.06 8.63 6.62
C PHE A 180 -20.05 8.89 8.13
N ARG A 181 -18.94 8.56 8.79
CA ARG A 181 -18.68 8.82 10.21
C ARG A 181 -17.36 9.59 10.37
N PRO A 182 -17.41 10.92 10.56
CA PRO A 182 -16.20 11.74 10.64
C PRO A 182 -15.31 11.40 11.85
N ASP A 183 -15.91 10.95 12.94
CA ASP A 183 -15.31 10.66 14.24
C ASP A 183 -15.18 9.15 14.51
N GLY A 184 -15.17 8.32 13.46
CA GLY A 184 -14.96 6.88 13.61
C GLY A 184 -13.66 6.52 14.30
N ALA A 185 -13.68 5.42 15.06
CA ALA A 185 -12.51 4.91 15.75
C ALA A 185 -11.41 4.54 14.75
N ARG A 186 -10.18 4.44 15.23
CA ARG A 186 -9.08 3.89 14.43
C ARG A 186 -9.01 2.39 14.66
N LEU A 187 -8.94 1.60 13.60
CA LEU A 187 -8.63 0.18 13.70
C LEU A 187 -7.25 0.07 14.32
N MET A 188 -7.15 -0.68 15.42
CA MET A 188 -5.89 -1.08 16.04
C MET A 188 -5.54 -2.48 15.53
N VAL A 189 -4.25 -2.75 15.35
CA VAL A 189 -3.75 -4.10 15.10
C VAL A 189 -3.01 -4.55 16.35
N PRO A 190 -3.31 -5.72 16.91
CA PRO A 190 -2.57 -6.31 18.03
C PRO A 190 -1.05 -6.37 17.77
N ASP A 191 -0.25 -6.07 18.80
CA ASP A 191 1.22 -5.97 18.67
C ASP A 191 1.88 -7.27 18.17
N ASP A 192 1.31 -8.43 18.48
CA ASP A 192 1.76 -9.74 17.99
C ASP A 192 1.63 -9.89 16.48
N LEU A 193 0.68 -9.18 15.85
CA LEU A 193 0.54 -9.12 14.39
C LEU A 193 1.43 -8.05 13.75
N LEU A 194 1.93 -7.09 14.53
CA LEU A 194 2.91 -6.08 14.08
C LEU A 194 4.35 -6.59 14.16
N GLN A 195 4.59 -7.57 15.05
CA GLN A 195 5.89 -8.21 15.20
C GLN A 195 6.16 -9.20 14.05
N PRO A 196 7.41 -9.28 13.54
CA PRO A 196 7.79 -10.40 12.71
C PRO A 196 7.64 -11.69 13.52
N LEU A 197 6.99 -12.70 12.94
CA LEU A 197 6.95 -14.05 13.53
C LEU A 197 8.39 -14.45 13.91
N LYS A 198 8.63 -14.72 15.20
CA LYS A 198 9.92 -15.27 15.65
C LYS A 198 10.17 -16.53 14.82
N PRO A 199 11.33 -16.67 14.15
CA PRO A 199 11.65 -17.94 13.52
C PRO A 199 11.68 -18.99 14.63
N GLU A 200 10.88 -20.05 14.47
CA GLU A 200 11.07 -21.25 15.28
C GLU A 200 12.54 -21.64 15.17
N ARG A 201 13.20 -21.76 16.32
CA ARG A 201 14.57 -22.24 16.40
C ARG A 201 14.55 -23.71 16.02
N THR A 202 14.69 -24.02 14.75
CA THR A 202 15.11 -25.35 14.34
C THR A 202 16.58 -25.46 14.70
N ASN A 203 16.83 -26.10 15.85
CA ASN A 203 18.15 -26.54 16.25
C ASN A 203 18.63 -27.59 15.25
N VAL A 204 19.30 -27.16 14.17
CA VAL A 204 20.14 -28.05 13.38
C VAL A 204 21.52 -27.43 13.27
N CYS A 205 22.38 -27.87 14.18
CA CYS A 205 23.81 -27.83 14.02
C CYS A 205 24.19 -28.64 12.77
N HIS A 206 24.63 -27.95 11.71
CA HIS A 206 25.60 -28.53 10.80
C HIS A 206 26.64 -27.49 10.38
N ARG A 207 27.82 -27.63 11.01
CA ARG A 207 29.11 -27.35 10.39
C ARG A 207 29.12 -27.94 8.98
N ARG A 208 29.37 -27.11 7.96
CA ARG A 208 30.24 -27.43 6.81
C ARG A 208 30.55 -26.15 6.04
N ARG A 209 31.85 -25.86 5.95
CA ARG A 209 32.41 -25.02 4.89
C ARG A 209 32.13 -25.72 3.56
N HIS A 210 31.55 -25.03 2.60
CA HIS A 210 31.82 -25.30 1.20
C HIS A 210 32.05 -23.98 0.46
N SER A 211 33.27 -23.91 -0.06
CA SER A 211 33.77 -23.04 -1.11
C SER A 211 32.90 -23.08 -2.36
N GLY A 212 32.74 -21.92 -3.00
CA GLY A 212 32.57 -21.75 -4.44
C GLY A 212 31.41 -22.47 -5.10
N ILE A 213 30.29 -21.75 -5.31
CA ILE A 213 29.44 -21.95 -6.49
C ILE A 213 29.04 -20.56 -6.99
N THR A 214 29.58 -20.22 -8.15
CA THR A 214 29.09 -19.20 -9.08
C THR A 214 27.64 -19.52 -9.45
N GLY A 215 26.69 -18.74 -8.93
CA GLY A 215 25.28 -18.80 -9.28
C GLY A 215 24.90 -17.52 -10.00
N GLN A 216 24.50 -17.65 -11.26
CA GLN A 216 24.12 -16.56 -12.17
C GLN A 216 23.04 -15.67 -11.56
N ASP A 217 23.25 -14.36 -11.65
CA ASP A 217 22.31 -13.31 -11.28
C ASP A 217 21.02 -13.43 -12.11
N SER A 218 19.99 -14.08 -11.55
CA SER A 218 18.62 -13.79 -11.98
C SER A 218 18.26 -12.41 -11.47
N PRO A 219 17.79 -11.49 -12.31
CA PRO A 219 17.45 -10.14 -11.88
C PRO A 219 16.39 -10.21 -10.78
N LEU A 220 16.60 -9.46 -9.69
CA LEU A 220 15.64 -9.36 -8.61
C LEU A 220 14.25 -9.02 -9.19
N PRO A 221 13.18 -9.69 -8.74
CA PRO A 221 11.82 -9.30 -9.08
C PRO A 221 11.61 -7.81 -8.81
N ALA A 222 10.89 -7.11 -9.71
CA ALA A 222 10.73 -5.66 -9.63
C ALA A 222 10.19 -5.19 -8.26
N TRP A 223 9.23 -5.92 -7.68
CA TRP A 223 8.68 -5.62 -6.36
C TRP A 223 9.73 -5.71 -5.23
N GLN A 224 10.69 -6.63 -5.36
CA GLN A 224 11.75 -6.85 -4.39
C GLN A 224 12.83 -5.78 -4.52
N ALA A 225 13.16 -5.38 -5.75
CA ALA A 225 14.02 -4.24 -6.01
C ALA A 225 13.41 -2.95 -5.43
N ASP A 226 12.14 -2.66 -5.72
CA ASP A 226 11.41 -1.49 -5.21
C ASP A 226 11.39 -1.45 -3.67
N LEU A 227 11.13 -2.61 -3.04
CA LEU A 227 11.18 -2.75 -1.58
C LEU A 227 12.56 -2.41 -1.03
N ARG A 228 13.62 -2.97 -1.63
CA ARG A 228 15.00 -2.73 -1.17
C ARG A 228 15.41 -1.28 -1.36
N GLN A 229 15.04 -0.63 -2.45
CA GLN A 229 15.29 0.80 -2.68
C GLN A 229 14.63 1.66 -1.59
N HIS A 230 13.35 1.41 -1.30
CA HIS A 230 12.63 2.15 -0.26
C HIS A 230 13.24 1.96 1.14
N VAL A 231 13.71 0.75 1.45
CA VAL A 231 14.43 0.51 2.71
C VAL A 231 15.77 1.24 2.73
N ALA A 232 16.50 1.24 1.62
CA ALA A 232 17.78 1.93 1.51
C ALA A 232 17.62 3.44 1.73
N GLU A 233 16.64 4.09 1.09
CA GLU A 233 16.39 5.53 1.27
C GLU A 233 16.04 5.88 2.73
N ARG A 234 15.33 5.01 3.45
CA ARG A 234 15.06 5.22 4.89
C ARG A 234 16.28 5.06 5.79
N VAL A 235 17.29 4.31 5.35
CA VAL A 235 18.52 4.06 6.13
C VAL A 235 19.60 5.07 5.78
N LEU A 236 19.68 5.48 4.51
CA LEU A 236 20.78 6.24 3.94
C LEU A 236 20.42 7.69 3.62
N GLY A 237 19.12 8.04 3.62
CA GLY A 237 18.64 9.34 3.19
C GLY A 237 18.47 9.40 1.66
N GLU A 238 18.80 10.53 1.07
CA GLU A 238 18.72 10.73 -0.37
C GLU A 238 19.75 9.87 -1.11
N ILE A 239 19.29 9.12 -2.13
CA ILE A 239 20.12 8.23 -2.94
C ILE A 239 19.94 8.60 -4.41
N GLU A 240 21.05 8.84 -5.10
CA GLU A 240 21.08 9.00 -6.55
C GLU A 240 21.18 7.61 -7.21
N TRP A 241 20.06 7.10 -7.70
CA TRP A 241 19.99 5.77 -8.30
C TRP A 241 20.55 5.77 -9.74
N VAL A 242 21.51 4.88 -9.98
CA VAL A 242 22.03 4.57 -11.34
C VAL A 242 21.13 3.56 -12.03
N ASP A 243 20.66 2.57 -11.26
CA ASP A 243 19.76 1.52 -11.72
C ASP A 243 18.87 1.03 -10.56
N ALA A 244 18.08 -0.03 -10.80
CA ALA A 244 17.13 -0.56 -9.83
C ALA A 244 17.76 -1.12 -8.53
N VAL A 245 19.08 -1.32 -8.51
CA VAL A 245 19.79 -1.97 -7.40
C VAL A 245 21.07 -1.23 -6.99
N THR A 246 21.50 -0.22 -7.74
CA THR A 246 22.75 0.51 -7.51
C THR A 246 22.47 2.01 -7.42
N GLY A 247 23.02 2.66 -6.40
CA GLY A 247 22.96 4.11 -6.25
C GLY A 247 24.11 4.68 -5.43
N TYR A 248 24.22 6.00 -5.44
CA TYR A 248 25.19 6.76 -4.67
C TYR A 248 24.49 7.58 -3.59
N PHE A 249 25.15 7.80 -2.46
CA PHE A 249 24.56 8.44 -1.30
C PHE A 249 25.62 9.15 -0.47
N ILE A 250 25.22 10.05 0.43
CA ILE A 250 26.17 10.74 1.31
C ILE A 250 26.62 9.80 2.43
N CYS A 251 27.93 9.74 2.67
CA CYS A 251 28.48 8.89 3.72
C CYS A 251 27.94 9.25 5.11
N PRO A 252 27.45 8.29 5.91
CA PRO A 252 27.04 8.51 7.30
C PRO A 252 28.22 8.91 8.19
N GLY A 253 29.45 8.64 7.75
CA GLY A 253 30.70 9.04 8.41
C GLY A 253 31.43 10.19 7.71
N ALA A 254 30.74 11.01 6.92
CA ALA A 254 31.35 12.13 6.18
C ALA A 254 32.22 13.04 7.07
N ASP A 255 31.75 13.34 8.28
CA ASP A 255 32.48 14.16 9.26
C ASP A 255 33.82 13.56 9.72
N LYS A 256 34.05 12.28 9.43
CA LYS A 256 35.27 11.53 9.81
C LYS A 256 36.22 11.36 8.64
N HIS A 257 35.88 11.86 7.46
CA HIS A 257 36.75 11.74 6.30
C HIS A 257 38.01 12.60 6.47
N THR A 258 39.16 12.01 6.13
CA THR A 258 40.47 12.68 6.21
C THR A 258 40.93 13.24 4.86
N HIS A 259 40.18 12.93 3.79
CA HIS A 259 40.40 13.38 2.42
C HIS A 259 39.11 13.99 1.86
N ALA A 260 39.19 14.66 0.71
CA ALA A 260 38.05 15.34 0.12
C ALA A 260 37.03 14.34 -0.45
N ASP A 261 35.75 14.63 -0.21
CA ASP A 261 34.62 13.81 -0.64
C ASP A 261 34.24 14.10 -2.09
N LYS A 262 33.98 13.04 -2.85
CA LYS A 262 33.37 13.06 -4.16
C LYS A 262 31.98 12.46 -4.11
N ASP A 263 31.16 12.86 -5.08
CA ASP A 263 29.75 12.47 -5.18
C ASP A 263 29.55 10.95 -5.40
N ASP A 264 30.58 10.23 -5.87
CA ASP A 264 30.57 8.79 -6.13
C ASP A 264 31.32 7.93 -5.09
N ASP A 265 31.80 8.54 -3.99
CA ASP A 265 32.63 7.84 -3.01
C ASP A 265 31.88 6.79 -2.20
N CYS A 266 30.55 6.89 -2.13
CA CYS A 266 29.69 6.03 -1.33
C CYS A 266 28.62 5.39 -2.19
N ARG A 267 28.66 4.05 -2.26
CA ARG A 267 27.84 3.25 -3.15
C ARG A 267 27.00 2.25 -2.38
N VAL A 268 25.73 2.12 -2.75
CA VAL A 268 24.84 1.03 -2.32
C VAL A 268 24.62 0.04 -3.46
N VAL A 269 24.61 -1.25 -3.13
CA VAL A 269 24.30 -2.35 -4.07
C VAL A 269 23.29 -3.28 -3.43
N LEU A 270 22.19 -3.55 -4.14
CA LEU A 270 21.02 -4.28 -3.65
C LEU A 270 20.73 -5.58 -4.39
N SER A 271 21.45 -5.94 -5.47
CA SER A 271 21.15 -7.13 -6.30
C SER A 271 21.35 -8.46 -5.59
N GLY A 272 22.27 -8.52 -4.63
CA GLY A 272 22.63 -9.72 -3.87
C GLY A 272 22.42 -9.53 -2.37
N VAL A 273 23.49 -9.72 -1.60
CA VAL A 273 23.51 -9.29 -0.18
C VAL A 273 23.58 -7.77 -0.17
N PRO A 274 22.57 -7.05 0.36
CA PRO A 274 22.59 -5.59 0.38
C PRO A 274 23.85 -5.08 1.06
N SER A 275 24.55 -4.19 0.39
CA SER A 275 25.81 -3.65 0.90
C SER A 275 25.96 -2.18 0.56
N VAL A 276 26.49 -1.44 1.52
CA VAL A 276 27.03 -0.10 1.33
C VAL A 276 28.55 -0.14 1.47
N SER A 277 29.24 0.65 0.65
CA SER A 277 30.69 0.77 0.66
C SER A 277 31.09 2.23 0.49
N CYS A 278 32.12 2.64 1.22
CA CYS A 278 32.81 3.91 1.04
C CYS A 278 34.28 3.65 0.69
N PHE A 279 34.91 4.50 -0.11
CA PHE A 279 36.34 4.44 -0.39
C PHE A 279 37.22 4.89 0.81
N HIS A 280 36.65 5.60 1.78
CA HIS A 280 37.36 6.05 2.97
C HIS A 280 37.42 4.98 4.05
N THR A 281 38.61 4.78 4.62
CA THR A 281 38.81 3.84 5.73
C THR A 281 38.40 4.42 7.07
N SER A 282 38.33 5.74 7.20
CA SER A 282 38.02 6.43 8.46
C SER A 282 36.54 6.31 8.86
N CYS A 283 35.63 6.06 7.91
CA CYS A 283 34.20 5.82 8.15
C CYS A 283 33.83 4.32 8.21
N ALA A 284 34.82 3.42 8.31
CA ALA A 284 34.59 1.99 8.25
C ALA A 284 33.63 1.47 9.34
N ALA A 285 33.63 2.09 10.52
CA ALA A 285 32.74 1.71 11.61
C ALA A 285 31.27 2.06 11.28
N GLU A 286 31.04 3.25 10.74
CA GLU A 286 29.73 3.78 10.34
C GLU A 286 29.18 2.99 9.16
N ILE A 287 30.03 2.68 8.18
CA ILE A 287 29.67 1.82 7.04
C ILE A 287 29.33 0.40 7.50
N ALA A 288 30.07 -0.15 8.47
CA ALA A 288 29.76 -1.48 9.02
C ALA A 288 28.42 -1.48 9.77
N GLU A 289 28.14 -0.45 10.56
CA GLU A 289 26.86 -0.29 11.25
C GLU A 289 25.70 -0.12 10.28
N THR A 290 25.87 0.75 9.28
CA THR A 290 24.89 0.99 8.22
C THR A 290 24.61 -0.28 7.43
N ASN A 291 25.64 -1.09 7.13
CA ASN A 291 25.47 -2.40 6.50
C ASN A 291 24.65 -3.37 7.36
N ARG A 292 24.88 -3.39 8.68
CA ARG A 292 24.08 -4.24 9.60
C ARG A 292 22.63 -3.79 9.60
N GLU A 293 22.40 -2.49 9.68
CA GLU A 293 21.05 -1.93 9.73
C GLU A 293 20.30 -2.14 8.41
N LEU A 294 20.95 -1.86 7.28
CA LEU A 294 20.39 -2.06 5.94
C LEU A 294 19.97 -3.52 5.72
N ARG A 295 20.85 -4.47 6.05
CA ARG A 295 20.56 -5.90 5.91
C ARG A 295 19.46 -6.37 6.86
N SER A 296 19.47 -5.85 8.09
CA SER A 296 18.44 -6.16 9.10
C SER A 296 17.07 -5.70 8.65
N ARG A 297 16.95 -4.44 8.21
CA ARG A 297 15.69 -3.88 7.73
C ARG A 297 15.22 -4.55 6.45
N ILE A 298 16.08 -4.70 5.44
CA ILE A 298 15.72 -5.40 4.20
C ILE A 298 15.27 -6.82 4.52
N GLY A 299 16.04 -7.57 5.31
CA GLY A 299 15.67 -8.94 5.68
C GLY A 299 14.35 -9.03 6.46
N THR A 300 13.99 -8.01 7.23
CA THR A 300 12.71 -7.94 7.94
C THR A 300 11.55 -7.67 6.97
N GLU A 301 11.70 -6.67 6.09
CA GLU A 301 10.65 -6.29 5.15
C GLU A 301 10.46 -7.34 4.05
N GLU A 302 11.52 -8.02 3.60
CA GLU A 302 11.42 -9.12 2.64
C GLU A 302 10.70 -10.33 3.23
N LYS A 303 10.96 -10.67 4.49
CA LYS A 303 10.23 -11.73 5.19
C LYS A 303 8.74 -11.37 5.33
N ARG A 304 8.42 -10.10 5.59
CA ARG A 304 7.04 -9.60 5.62
C ARG A 304 6.37 -9.70 4.25
N GLY A 305 7.03 -9.22 3.19
CA GLY A 305 6.52 -9.27 1.82
C GLY A 305 6.33 -10.70 1.29
N TYR A 306 7.27 -11.60 1.57
CA TYR A 306 7.21 -13.00 1.14
C TYR A 306 6.13 -13.80 1.88
N ALA A 307 5.92 -13.54 3.18
CA ALA A 307 4.85 -14.15 3.95
C ALA A 307 3.44 -13.73 3.45
N ILE A 308 3.30 -12.52 2.93
CA ILE A 308 2.07 -12.03 2.28
C ILE A 308 1.87 -12.68 0.90
N ALA A 309 2.94 -12.82 0.11
CA ALA A 309 2.88 -13.46 -1.20
C ALA A 309 2.49 -14.96 -1.13
N LEU A 310 3.06 -15.71 -0.19
CA LEU A 310 2.76 -17.15 -0.03
C LEU A 310 1.32 -17.44 0.44
N ARG A 311 0.72 -16.56 1.24
CA ARG A 311 -0.68 -16.72 1.70
C ARG A 311 -1.72 -16.49 0.60
N ASN A 312 -1.35 -15.74 -0.44
CA ASN A 312 -2.24 -15.43 -1.57
C ASN A 312 -2.07 -16.41 -2.75
N GLY A 313 -1.12 -17.36 -2.68
CA GLY A 313 -0.85 -18.36 -3.72
C GLY A 313 -1.22 -19.80 -3.34
N GLY A 314 -1.91 -20.01 -2.21
CA GLY A 314 -2.30 -21.33 -1.69
C GLY A 314 -3.80 -21.61 -1.79
N ALA A 315 -4.47 -21.11 -2.83
CA ALA A 315 -5.82 -21.50 -3.19
C ALA A 315 -5.84 -21.83 -4.69
N GLU A 316 -5.40 -23.04 -5.01
CA GLU A 316 -5.89 -23.78 -6.18
C GLU A 316 -7.07 -24.66 -5.74
#